data_AF-A0A7V6T9C5-F1
#
_entry.id   AF-A0A7V6T9C5-F1
#
_cell.length_a   1.000
_cell.length_b   1.000
_cell.length_c   1.000
_cell.angle_alpha   90.00
_cell.angle_beta   90.00
_cell.angle_gamma   90.00
#
_symmetry.space_group_name_H-M   'P 1'
#
loop_
_entity.id
_entity.type
_entity.pdbx_description
1 polymer ?
#
loop_
_entity_poly.entity_id
_entity_poly.type
_entity_poly.pdbx_seq_one_letter_code
_entity_poly.pdbx_strand_id
1 'polypeptide(L)'
;KKFMQKRFAGNEFYIGLDSAVAIGHPSAIATALILVPITILLALIVPGNRVLPFGDLATIPFMVAMVAPICRGNVFRSVIIGALVIAVGLLIATNVAPLHTQAAIDAAFQFPEGATSISSICDGANPLTWVLLKIMQLFG
;
A
#
# COMPACT_ATOMS: atom_id res chain seq x y z
N LYS A 1 -10.00 20.50 -22.38
CA LYS A 1 -11.41 20.96 -22.31
C LYS A 1 -12.16 20.90 -23.65
N LYS A 2 -11.72 21.58 -24.72
CA LYS A 2 -12.42 21.59 -26.04
C LYS A 2 -12.68 20.20 -26.65
N PHE A 3 -11.72 19.26 -26.54
CA PHE A 3 -11.87 17.89 -27.03
C PHE A 3 -12.95 17.08 -26.27
N MET A 4 -12.94 17.16 -24.93
CA MET A 4 -13.90 16.45 -24.07
C MET A 4 -15.32 17.05 -24.17
N GLN A 5 -15.45 18.39 -24.21
CA GLN A 5 -16.75 19.05 -24.38
C GLN A 5 -17.45 18.68 -25.68
N LYS A 6 -16.69 18.45 -26.76
CA LYS A 6 -17.23 18.03 -28.06
C LYS A 6 -17.70 16.57 -28.06
N ARG A 7 -17.17 15.73 -27.18
CA ARG A 7 -17.49 14.29 -27.08
C ARG A 7 -18.54 13.97 -26.01
N PHE A 8 -18.64 14.79 -24.96
CA PHE A 8 -19.57 14.62 -23.84
C PHE A 8 -20.73 15.65 -23.83
N ALA A 9 -20.90 16.41 -24.92
CA ALA A 9 -22.08 17.22 -25.23
C ALA A 9 -22.59 18.12 -24.07
N GLY A 10 -21.67 18.70 -23.29
CA GLY A 10 -22.03 19.62 -22.21
C GLY A 10 -22.43 18.97 -20.87
N ASN A 11 -22.38 17.64 -20.74
CA ASN A 11 -22.56 16.98 -19.46
C ASN A 11 -21.34 17.15 -18.54
N GLU A 12 -21.57 17.17 -17.22
CA GLU A 12 -20.49 17.09 -16.22
C GLU A 12 -19.75 15.75 -16.39
N PHE A 13 -18.43 15.81 -16.55
CA PHE A 13 -17.59 14.62 -16.69
C PHE A 13 -16.48 14.64 -15.64
N TYR A 14 -16.35 13.54 -14.90
CA TYR A 14 -15.28 13.34 -13.94
C TYR A 14 -14.17 12.51 -14.60
N ILE A 15 -12.94 13.01 -14.55
CA ILE A 15 -11.76 12.27 -15.01
C ILE A 15 -11.14 11.64 -13.77
N GLY A 16 -11.18 10.30 -13.68
CA GLY A 16 -10.35 9.58 -12.73
C GLY A 16 -8.88 9.82 -13.06
N LEU A 17 -8.13 10.35 -12.10
CA LEU A 17 -6.68 10.55 -12.21
C LEU A 17 -5.97 9.52 -11.33
N ASP A 18 -4.71 9.23 -11.68
CA ASP A 18 -3.88 8.33 -10.89
C ASP A 18 -3.65 8.88 -9.47
N SER A 19 -3.52 7.98 -8.50
CA SER A 19 -3.24 8.29 -7.10
C SER A 19 -1.99 9.17 -6.91
N ALA A 20 -1.01 9.10 -7.82
CA ALA A 20 0.18 9.94 -7.81
C ALA A 20 -0.16 11.45 -7.80
N VAL A 21 -1.28 11.86 -8.41
CA VAL A 21 -1.72 13.25 -8.40
C VAL A 21 -2.21 13.67 -7.01
N ALA A 22 -2.80 12.75 -6.26
CA ALA A 22 -3.30 13.01 -4.91
C ALA A 22 -2.17 13.13 -3.87
N ILE A 23 -1.02 12.52 -4.12
CA ILE A 23 0.16 12.60 -3.23
C ILE A 23 0.66 14.03 -3.10
N GLY A 24 0.57 14.85 -4.16
CA GLY A 24 0.98 16.25 -4.11
C GLY A 24 0.17 17.12 -3.15
N HIS A 25 -0.97 16.62 -2.64
CA HIS A 25 -1.80 17.38 -1.71
C HIS A 25 -1.10 17.49 -0.34
N PRO A 26 -0.99 18.69 0.28
CA PRO A 26 -0.26 18.88 1.52
C PRO A 26 -0.68 17.95 2.66
N SER A 27 -1.97 17.63 2.76
CA SER A 27 -2.49 16.70 3.79
C SER A 27 -2.01 15.26 3.59
N ALA A 28 -1.85 14.81 2.34
CA ALA A 28 -1.36 13.47 2.03
C ALA A 28 0.13 13.34 2.38
N ILE A 29 0.93 14.33 1.99
CA ILE A 29 2.36 14.40 2.33
C ILE A 29 2.57 14.44 3.84
N ALA A 30 1.85 15.33 4.54
CA ALA A 30 1.95 15.45 5.99
C ALA A 30 1.59 14.15 6.71
N THR A 31 0.50 13.49 6.28
CA THR A 31 0.09 12.20 6.83
C THR A 31 1.16 11.13 6.60
N ALA A 32 1.70 11.04 5.38
CA ALA A 32 2.71 10.06 5.02
C ALA A 32 3.99 10.22 5.86
N LEU A 33 4.48 11.46 6.00
CA LEU A 33 5.67 11.76 6.80
C LEU A 33 5.51 11.34 8.27
N ILE A 34 4.33 11.56 8.85
CA ILE A 34 4.02 11.14 10.22
C ILE A 34 3.93 9.60 10.33
N LEU A 35 3.39 8.95 9.30
CA LEU A 35 3.22 7.50 9.29
C LEU A 35 4.52 6.72 9.10
N VAL A 36 5.55 7.30 8.49
CA VAL A 36 6.86 6.63 8.34
C VAL A 36 7.41 6.09 9.67
N PRO A 37 7.64 6.92 10.71
CA PRO A 37 8.12 6.41 12.00
C PRO A 37 7.11 5.51 12.71
N ILE A 38 5.81 5.78 12.56
CA ILE A 38 4.74 4.94 13.14
C ILE A 38 4.77 3.54 12.52
N THR A 39 5.03 3.42 11.22
CA THR A 39 5.08 2.16 10.49
C THR A 39 6.24 1.29 10.98
N ILE A 40 7.39 1.89 11.27
CA ILE A 40 8.53 1.19 11.87
C ILE A 40 8.14 0.66 13.26
N LEU A 41 7.50 1.48 14.08
CA LEU A 41 7.02 1.04 15.41
C LEU A 41 5.97 -0.06 15.31
N LEU A 42 5.00 0.06 14.40
CA LEU A 42 3.99 -0.95 14.15
C LEU A 42 4.60 -2.27 13.69
N ALA A 43 5.61 -2.24 12.83
CA ALA A 43 6.30 -3.45 12.39
C ALA A 43 6.92 -4.24 13.55
N LEU A 44 7.34 -3.55 14.62
CA LEU A 44 7.90 -4.18 15.83
C LEU A 44 6.82 -4.65 16.82
N ILE A 45 5.70 -3.93 16.91
CA ILE A 45 4.68 -4.15 17.94
C ILE A 45 3.57 -5.11 17.46
N VAL A 46 3.25 -5.13 16.16
CA VAL A 46 2.15 -5.92 15.62
C VAL A 46 2.43 -7.43 15.79
N PRO A 47 1.62 -8.15 16.56
CA PRO A 47 1.86 -9.56 16.84
C PRO A 47 1.66 -10.40 15.56
N GLY A 48 2.63 -11.24 15.25
CA GLY A 48 2.59 -12.08 14.05
C GLY A 48 3.17 -11.44 12.79
N ASN A 49 3.60 -10.18 12.84
CA ASN A 49 4.37 -9.58 11.75
C ASN A 49 5.82 -10.11 11.74
N ARG A 50 6.34 -10.40 10.55
CA ARG A 50 7.76 -10.74 10.32
C ARG A 50 8.44 -9.85 9.28
N VAL A 51 7.71 -8.91 8.69
CA VAL A 51 8.20 -8.03 7.63
C VAL A 51 8.69 -6.72 8.26
N LEU A 52 9.95 -6.36 7.98
CA LEU A 52 10.52 -5.07 8.34
C LEU A 52 10.45 -4.11 7.13
N PRO A 53 9.69 -3.00 7.20
CA PRO A 53 9.40 -2.12 6.06
C PRO A 53 10.56 -1.34 5.43
N PHE A 54 11.83 -1.60 5.76
CA PHE A 54 12.90 -0.63 5.49
C PHE A 54 13.03 -0.22 4.01
N GLY A 55 12.86 -1.16 3.08
CA GLY A 55 12.86 -0.87 1.64
C GLY A 55 11.56 -0.22 1.14
N ASP A 56 10.45 -0.43 1.84
CA ASP A 56 9.11 -0.03 1.40
C ASP A 56 8.59 1.24 2.09
N LEU A 57 9.35 1.88 2.98
CA LEU A 57 8.95 3.14 3.64
C LEU A 57 8.63 4.24 2.63
N ALA A 58 9.32 4.26 1.49
CA ALA A 58 9.08 5.22 0.40
C ALA A 58 7.71 5.05 -0.27
N THR A 59 7.02 3.92 -0.07
CA THR A 59 5.72 3.61 -0.68
C THR A 59 4.53 4.07 0.17
N ILE A 60 4.77 4.40 1.45
CA ILE A 60 3.74 4.86 2.39
C ILE A 60 2.92 6.05 1.84
N PRO A 61 3.51 7.07 1.19
CA PRO A 61 2.74 8.16 0.57
C PRO A 61 1.68 7.68 -0.41
N PHE A 62 1.97 6.63 -1.20
CA PHE A 62 1.02 6.03 -2.14
C PHE A 62 -0.09 5.29 -1.40
N MET A 63 0.24 4.54 -0.34
CA MET A 63 -0.77 3.82 0.47
C MET A 63 -1.78 4.78 1.11
N VAL A 64 -1.34 5.96 1.54
CA VAL A 64 -2.23 6.95 2.19
C VAL A 64 -2.80 8.01 1.25
N ALA A 65 -2.39 8.00 -0.02
CA ALA A 65 -2.86 8.94 -1.04
C ALA A 65 -4.40 8.91 -1.18
N MET A 66 -5.01 7.73 -1.06
CA MET A 66 -6.46 7.58 -1.09
C MET A 66 -7.14 7.87 0.26
N VAL A 67 -6.41 7.76 1.37
CA VAL A 67 -6.96 8.03 2.71
C VAL A 67 -7.16 9.53 2.95
N ALA A 68 -6.24 10.35 2.45
CA ALA A 68 -6.29 11.81 2.58
C ALA A 68 -7.58 12.47 2.03
N PRO A 69 -8.05 12.16 0.80
CA PRO A 69 -9.31 12.70 0.29
C PRO A 69 -10.54 12.13 1.00
N ILE A 70 -10.51 10.86 1.44
CA ILE A 70 -11.60 10.25 2.23
C ILE A 70 -11.78 11.00 3.56
N CYS A 71 -10.66 11.37 4.20
CA CYS A 71 -10.66 12.16 5.42
C CYS A 71 -10.90 13.65 5.20
N ARG A 72 -11.19 14.07 3.95
CA ARG A 72 -11.41 15.47 3.55
C ARG A 72 -10.26 16.40 3.99
N GLY A 73 -9.03 15.92 3.89
CA GLY A 73 -7.83 16.67 4.27
C GLY A 73 -7.52 16.72 5.78
N ASN A 74 -8.31 16.04 6.62
CA ASN A 74 -8.00 15.94 8.06
C ASN A 74 -6.83 14.97 8.31
N VAL A 75 -5.65 15.53 8.59
CA VAL A 75 -4.42 14.77 8.83
C VAL A 75 -4.53 13.83 10.02
N PHE A 76 -5.11 14.28 11.14
CA PHE A 76 -5.21 13.45 12.35
C PHE A 76 -6.02 12.17 12.11
N ARG A 77 -7.19 12.30 11.46
CA ARG A 77 -8.00 11.13 11.07
C ARG A 77 -7.28 10.25 10.04
N SER A 78 -6.57 10.88 9.11
CA SER A 78 -5.81 10.17 8.07
C SER A 78 -4.68 9.34 8.66
N VAL A 79 -3.99 9.84 9.69
CA VAL A 79 -2.92 9.11 10.40
C VAL A 79 -3.49 7.90 11.13
N ILE A 80 -4.61 8.05 11.85
CA ILE A 80 -5.22 6.92 12.57
C ILE A 80 -5.65 5.81 11.60
N ILE A 81 -6.35 6.19 10.53
CA ILE A 81 -6.81 5.24 9.51
C ILE A 81 -5.62 4.63 8.78
N GLY A 82 -4.62 5.44 8.39
CA GLY A 82 -3.41 4.96 7.74
C GLY A 82 -2.62 3.99 8.61
N ALA A 83 -2.49 4.25 9.92
CA ALA A 83 -1.85 3.35 10.86
C ALA A 83 -2.56 1.99 10.94
N LEU A 84 -3.89 1.98 10.98
CA LEU A 84 -4.67 0.74 10.93
C LEU A 84 -4.48 -0.02 9.61
N VAL A 85 -4.53 0.69 8.47
CA VAL A 85 -4.32 0.10 7.15
C VAL A 85 -2.94 -0.53 7.05
N ILE A 86 -1.90 0.16 7.54
CA ILE A 86 -0.53 -0.35 7.54
C ILE A 86 -0.38 -1.55 8.48
N ALA A 87 -0.98 -1.52 9.68
CA ALA A 87 -0.93 -2.63 10.61
C ALA A 87 -1.55 -3.91 10.01
N VAL A 88 -2.72 -3.79 9.36
CA VAL A 88 -3.34 -4.91 8.63
C VAL A 88 -2.45 -5.32 7.44
N GLY A 89 -1.93 -4.35 6.70
CA GLY A 89 -1.04 -4.58 5.57
C GLY A 89 0.21 -5.38 5.91
N LEU A 90 0.81 -5.13 7.08
CA LEU A 90 1.97 -5.88 7.59
C LEU A 90 1.66 -7.35 7.86
N LEU A 91 0.47 -7.64 8.39
CA LEU A 91 0.01 -9.01 8.62
C LEU A 91 -0.23 -9.75 7.30
N ILE A 92 -0.84 -9.06 6.33
CA ILE A 92 -1.07 -9.62 4.99
C ILE A 92 0.28 -9.87 4.30
N ALA A 93 1.20 -8.90 4.31
CA ALA A 93 2.52 -9.03 3.72
C ALA A 93 3.33 -10.17 4.36
N THR A 94 3.15 -10.40 5.67
CA THR A 94 3.73 -11.57 6.35
C THR A 94 3.11 -12.87 5.88
N ASN A 95 1.80 -12.90 5.62
CA ASN A 95 1.11 -14.10 5.11
C ASN A 95 1.48 -14.43 3.66
N VAL A 96 1.72 -13.41 2.83
CA VAL A 96 2.07 -13.57 1.40
C VAL A 96 3.58 -13.78 1.19
N ALA A 97 4.42 -13.46 2.18
CA ALA A 97 5.89 -13.61 2.11
C ALA A 97 6.38 -14.97 1.58
N PRO A 98 5.80 -16.13 1.92
CA PRO A 98 6.24 -17.41 1.38
C PRO A 98 6.04 -17.51 -0.14
N LEU A 99 4.93 -16.96 -0.67
CA LEU A 99 4.67 -16.94 -2.12
C LEU A 99 5.65 -16.04 -2.85
N HIS A 100 5.94 -14.86 -2.30
CA HIS A 100 6.97 -13.96 -2.84
C HIS A 100 8.36 -14.59 -2.82
N THR A 101 8.69 -15.29 -1.73
CA THR A 101 9.98 -15.97 -1.60
C THR A 101 10.11 -17.10 -2.61
N GLN A 102 9.06 -17.91 -2.81
CA GLN A 102 9.06 -18.96 -3.83
C GLN A 102 9.21 -18.39 -5.24
N ALA A 103 8.46 -17.33 -5.58
CA ALA A 103 8.58 -16.66 -6.86
C ALA A 103 9.99 -16.09 -7.11
N ALA A 104 10.64 -15.56 -6.07
CA ALA A 104 12.02 -15.08 -6.16
C ALA A 104 13.02 -16.22 -6.40
N ILE A 105 12.81 -17.38 -5.75
CA ILE A 105 13.62 -18.60 -6.00
C ILE A 105 13.45 -19.07 -7.44
N ASP A 106 12.22 -19.16 -7.92
CA ASP A 106 11.91 -19.61 -9.28
C ASP A 106 12.47 -18.65 -10.36
N ALA A 107 12.56 -17.35 -10.03
CA ALA A 107 13.18 -16.33 -10.87
C ALA A 107 14.71 -16.28 -10.76
N ALA A 108 15.35 -17.19 -10.01
CA ALA A 108 16.78 -17.21 -9.72
C ALA A 108 17.31 -15.89 -9.11
N PHE A 109 16.50 -15.24 -8.26
CA PHE A 109 16.88 -14.02 -7.57
C PHE A 109 18.02 -14.27 -6.58
N GLN A 110 19.00 -13.36 -6.55
CA GLN A 110 20.10 -13.44 -5.58
C GLN A 110 19.70 -12.80 -4.26
N PHE A 111 19.49 -13.64 -3.25
CA PHE A 111 19.19 -13.18 -1.90
C PHE A 111 20.42 -12.51 -1.27
N PRO A 112 20.28 -11.35 -0.62
CA PRO A 112 21.34 -10.75 0.18
C PRO A 112 21.83 -11.70 1.28
N GLU A 113 23.10 -11.58 1.69
CA GLU A 113 23.65 -12.41 2.76
C GLU A 113 22.80 -12.32 4.04
N GLY A 114 22.35 -13.49 4.53
CA GLY A 114 21.51 -13.59 5.72
C GLY A 114 20.00 -13.45 5.50
N ALA A 115 19.53 -13.15 4.28
CA ALA A 115 18.11 -13.10 3.96
C ALA A 115 17.55 -14.48 3.55
N THR A 116 16.61 -15.01 4.33
CA THR A 116 15.95 -16.30 4.06
C THR A 116 14.52 -16.16 3.50
N SER A 117 13.96 -14.95 3.53
CA SER A 117 12.63 -14.65 3.02
C SER A 117 12.57 -13.22 2.48
N ILE A 118 11.78 -13.02 1.44
CA ILE A 118 11.53 -11.70 0.84
C ILE A 118 10.02 -11.46 0.84
N SER A 119 9.62 -10.23 1.15
CA SER A 119 8.25 -9.76 0.98
C SER A 119 8.26 -8.29 0.59
N SER A 120 7.11 -7.80 0.14
CA SER A 120 6.88 -6.39 -0.15
C SER A 120 5.60 -5.96 0.54
N ILE A 121 5.63 -4.80 1.19
CA ILE A 121 4.42 -4.14 1.70
C ILE A 121 3.64 -3.54 0.53
N CYS A 122 4.30 -3.01 -0.51
CA CYS A 122 3.61 -2.39 -1.63
C CYS A 122 2.73 -3.39 -2.38
N ASP A 123 3.25 -4.59 -2.65
CA ASP A 123 2.51 -5.62 -3.39
C ASP A 123 1.79 -6.61 -2.45
N GLY A 124 2.42 -6.94 -1.32
CA GLY A 124 1.93 -7.94 -0.37
C GLY A 124 0.95 -7.43 0.67
N ALA A 125 0.77 -6.12 0.85
CA ALA A 125 -0.24 -5.57 1.76
C ALA A 125 -1.61 -5.37 1.11
N ASN A 126 -1.77 -5.65 -0.19
CA ASN A 126 -3.03 -5.38 -0.90
C ASN A 126 -4.13 -6.37 -0.47
N PRO A 127 -5.21 -5.91 0.19
CA PRO A 127 -6.26 -6.80 0.68
C PRO A 127 -6.99 -7.52 -0.44
N LEU A 128 -7.17 -6.88 -1.61
CA LEU A 128 -7.85 -7.48 -2.75
C LEU A 128 -7.04 -8.66 -3.30
N THR A 129 -5.74 -8.45 -3.51
CA THR A 129 -4.82 -9.51 -3.97
C THR A 129 -4.79 -10.66 -2.98
N TRP A 130 -4.74 -10.38 -1.69
CA TRP A 130 -4.76 -11.42 -0.65
C TRP A 130 -6.05 -12.23 -0.65
N VAL A 131 -7.21 -11.57 -0.77
CA VAL A 131 -8.51 -12.26 -0.86
C VAL A 131 -8.56 -13.15 -2.10
N LEU A 132 -8.14 -12.65 -3.26
CA LEU A 132 -8.08 -13.44 -4.50
C LEU A 132 -7.16 -14.66 -4.36
N LEU A 133 -5.98 -14.48 -3.76
CA LEU A 133 -5.06 -15.58 -3.47
C LEU A 133 -5.69 -16.62 -2.53
N LYS A 134 -6.39 -16.18 -1.48
CA LYS A 134 -7.08 -17.09 -0.56
C LYS A 134 -8.21 -17.85 -1.24
N ILE A 135 -8.96 -17.19 -2.12
CA ILE A 135 -10.01 -17.83 -2.91
C ILE A 135 -9.38 -18.85 -3.87
N MET A 136 -8.33 -18.50 -4.61
CA MET A 136 -7.66 -19.43 -5.51
C MET A 136 -7.06 -20.63 -4.77
N GLN A 137 -6.48 -20.43 -3.58
CA GLN A 137 -6.00 -21.51 -2.71
C GLN A 137 -7.10 -22.50 -2.29
N LEU A 138 -8.39 -22.10 -2.28
CA LEU A 138 -9.50 -23.00 -2.02
C LEU A 138 -9.86 -23.87 -3.23
N PHE A 139 -9.47 -23.45 -4.44
CA PHE A 139 -9.79 -24.13 -5.69
C PHE A 139 -8.63 -24.97 -6.26
N GLY A 140 -7.42 -24.87 -5.69
CA GLY A 140 -6.24 -25.66 -6.08
C GLY A 140 -5.23 -24.86 -6.88
#